data_AF-A0A833QM67-F1
#
_entry.id   AF-A0A833QM67-F1
#
_cell.length_a   1.000
_cell.length_b   1.000
_cell.length_c   1.000
_cell.angle_alpha   90.00
_cell.angle_beta   90.00
_cell.angle_gamma   90.00
#
_symmetry.space_group_name_H-M   'P 1'
#
loop_
_entity.id
_entity.type
_entity.pdbx_description
1 polymer ?
#
loop_
_entity_poly.entity_id
_entity_poly.type
_entity_poly.pdbx_seq_one_letter_code
_entity_poly.pdbx_strand_id
1 'polypeptide(L)'
;MFGVAIFKYAERIWSLQRASMSSLRSSMITKPDPGPNYAKFMQEYTSSNAAGLTAIIKVEAEKHKGDLESQQPKESTLSESAKKYDEVVRKAYKFFPTFKRLFVDLILSYKNREDSQKYFEGLTSNDAYKLIEIELSWMYEILHSKGSVIYAFKHYGWVSRVITLFIITATLCIFAVSDHTGYGGFETTLTYVLLGGAVGLEIIALVFMLLSLWTYAALKESNSFGCLSHFLFSILVKLRPETKPRWSDKMAQYSLITYSLKDQPCCWKSIIKSIGFKETWDNYRYTTYVTVKDGLKNLVFQELKNKMNSIEDTASYRRFTSHRGQWALQRKGYYQEFGWSVEAEFDESILLWHIATDLLFHEKSKVHDEKREISKDISNYMLFLLIVRPFMMPAGIGQIRFGDTCAEATNFLQQYGVINMDDASRMILEVSTEYDPALVKGDRSKSVLFRGCMLAHDLKEQFKITENGEGDWDKMWKLISVVWVEILCYAASKCSGQYHAKQLSKGGELLTVIWFLMAHLGMGEQYRIEEGHARAKLIVSK
;
A
#
# COMPACT_ATOMS: atom_id res chain seq x y z
N MET A 1 5.89 23.13 -36.40
CA MET A 1 5.24 23.34 -35.08
C MET A 1 3.94 22.55 -34.88
N PHE A 2 2.90 22.73 -35.71
CA PHE A 2 1.61 22.06 -35.52
C PHE A 2 1.68 20.52 -35.39
N GLY A 3 2.50 19.86 -36.21
CA GLY A 3 2.70 18.40 -36.11
C GLY A 3 3.24 17.94 -34.76
N VAL A 4 4.17 18.69 -34.15
CA VAL A 4 4.70 18.37 -32.81
C VAL A 4 3.62 18.56 -31.73
N ALA A 5 2.80 19.61 -31.86
CA ALA A 5 1.70 19.85 -30.94
C ALA A 5 0.65 18.74 -31.00
N ILE A 6 0.23 18.34 -32.21
CA ILE A 6 -0.70 17.22 -32.44
C ILE A 6 -0.12 15.93 -31.84
N PHE A 7 1.14 15.64 -32.11
CA PHE A 7 1.81 14.45 -31.59
C PHE A 7 1.88 14.43 -30.06
N LYS A 8 2.23 15.54 -29.41
CA LYS A 8 2.22 15.67 -27.93
C LYS A 8 0.82 15.52 -27.34
N TYR A 9 -0.20 16.01 -28.03
CA TYR A 9 -1.59 15.87 -27.61
C TYR A 9 -2.07 14.43 -27.74
N ALA A 10 -1.74 13.75 -28.85
CA ALA A 10 -2.00 12.34 -29.04
C ALA A 10 -1.29 11.47 -28.00
N GLU A 11 -0.01 11.76 -27.69
CA GLU A 11 0.74 11.11 -26.60
C GLU A 11 0.00 11.25 -25.26
N ARG A 12 -0.52 12.44 -24.94
CA ARG A 12 -1.28 12.68 -23.71
C ARG A 12 -2.56 11.84 -23.68
N ILE A 13 -3.37 11.86 -24.73
CA ILE A 13 -4.60 11.06 -24.81
C ILE A 13 -4.29 9.57 -24.66
N TRP A 14 -3.26 9.09 -25.36
CA TRP A 14 -2.86 7.69 -25.31
C TRP A 14 -2.37 7.29 -23.92
N SER A 15 -1.61 8.17 -23.24
CA SER A 15 -1.16 7.93 -21.87
C SER A 15 -2.32 7.82 -20.88
N LEU A 16 -3.35 8.68 -21.01
CA LEU A 16 -4.56 8.63 -20.19
C LEU A 16 -5.36 7.35 -20.45
N GLN A 17 -5.53 6.97 -21.72
CA GLN A 17 -6.22 5.73 -22.08
C GLN A 17 -5.52 4.51 -21.47
N ARG A 18 -4.18 4.45 -21.53
CA ARG A 18 -3.39 3.34 -20.97
C ARG A 18 -3.32 3.33 -19.44
N ALA A 19 -3.37 4.50 -18.81
CA ALA A 19 -3.44 4.62 -17.38
C ALA A 19 -4.79 4.17 -16.80
N SER A 20 -5.83 4.04 -17.63
CA SER A 20 -7.11 3.47 -17.18
C SER A 20 -6.95 2.05 -16.65
N MET A 21 -7.68 1.72 -15.57
CA MET A 21 -7.64 0.39 -14.96
C MET A 21 -8.05 -0.71 -15.94
N SER A 22 -9.02 -0.44 -16.81
CA SER A 22 -9.47 -1.39 -17.84
C SER A 22 -8.39 -1.67 -18.87
N SER A 23 -7.73 -0.64 -19.42
CA SER A 23 -6.63 -0.82 -20.37
C SER A 23 -5.42 -1.48 -19.72
N LEU A 24 -5.13 -1.14 -18.46
CA LEU A 24 -4.03 -1.73 -17.72
C LEU A 24 -4.29 -3.23 -17.50
N ARG A 25 -5.51 -3.59 -17.08
CA ARG A 25 -5.95 -4.98 -16.92
C ARG A 25 -5.89 -5.75 -18.24
N SER A 26 -6.46 -5.21 -19.31
CA SER A 26 -6.48 -5.88 -20.62
C SER A 26 -5.07 -6.10 -21.19
N SER A 27 -4.12 -5.23 -20.87
CA SER A 27 -2.71 -5.39 -21.30
C SER A 27 -1.98 -6.53 -20.58
N MET A 28 -2.50 -7.03 -19.46
CA MET A 28 -1.87 -8.06 -18.62
C MET A 28 -2.60 -9.40 -18.63
N ILE A 29 -3.82 -9.46 -19.19
CA ILE A 29 -4.54 -10.72 -19.37
C ILE A 29 -3.84 -11.55 -20.45
N THR A 30 -3.45 -12.78 -20.09
CA THR A 30 -2.90 -13.76 -21.04
C THR A 30 -4.00 -14.24 -21.99
N LYS A 31 -3.61 -14.68 -23.19
CA LYS A 31 -4.56 -15.30 -24.12
C LYS A 31 -5.26 -16.49 -23.43
N PRO A 32 -6.57 -16.70 -23.65
CA PRO A 32 -7.26 -17.87 -23.12
C PRO A 32 -6.56 -19.14 -23.58
N ASP A 33 -6.14 -19.97 -22.62
CA ASP A 33 -5.62 -21.30 -22.86
C ASP A 33 -6.66 -22.29 -22.32
N PRO A 34 -7.37 -23.05 -23.18
CA PRO A 34 -8.32 -24.05 -22.73
C PRO A 34 -7.64 -25.26 -22.05
N GLY A 35 -6.31 -25.30 -22.04
CA GLY A 35 -5.53 -26.44 -21.58
C GLY A 35 -5.63 -27.62 -22.55
N PRO A 36 -5.16 -28.81 -22.13
CA PRO A 36 -5.30 -30.04 -22.91
C PRO A 36 -6.78 -30.36 -23.19
N ASN A 37 -7.07 -30.94 -24.36
CA ASN A 37 -8.44 -31.37 -24.69
C ASN A 37 -8.86 -32.55 -23.79
N TYR A 38 -9.61 -32.24 -22.74
CA TYR A 38 -10.08 -33.23 -21.76
C TYR A 38 -10.93 -34.34 -22.38
N ALA A 39 -11.83 -33.99 -23.31
CA ALA A 39 -12.69 -34.98 -23.96
C ALA A 39 -11.87 -36.02 -24.72
N LYS A 40 -10.85 -35.57 -25.47
CA LYS A 40 -9.92 -36.47 -26.17
C LYS A 40 -9.08 -37.30 -25.20
N PHE A 41 -8.56 -36.68 -24.13
CA PHE A 41 -7.79 -37.37 -23.10
C PHE A 41 -8.59 -38.52 -22.45
N MET A 42 -9.86 -38.27 -22.11
CA MET A 42 -10.73 -39.29 -21.51
C MET A 42 -11.17 -40.36 -22.52
N GLN A 43 -11.33 -40.00 -23.80
CA GLN A 43 -11.58 -40.98 -24.85
C GLN A 43 -10.38 -41.95 -25.01
N GLU A 44 -9.15 -41.44 -24.99
CA GLU A 44 -7.94 -42.27 -25.03
C GLU A 44 -7.82 -43.19 -23.80
N TYR A 45 -8.11 -42.67 -22.60
CA TYR A 45 -8.15 -43.47 -21.36
C TYR A 45 -9.17 -44.61 -21.45
N THR A 46 -10.40 -44.32 -21.82
CA THR A 46 -11.49 -45.31 -21.91
C THR A 46 -11.24 -46.34 -23.00
N SER A 47 -10.75 -45.93 -24.17
CA SER A 47 -10.40 -46.85 -25.26
C SER A 47 -9.25 -47.79 -24.89
N SER A 48 -8.24 -47.30 -24.17
CA SER A 48 -7.08 -48.09 -23.75
C SER A 48 -7.49 -49.19 -22.75
N ASN A 49 -8.34 -48.84 -21.78
CA ASN A 49 -8.90 -49.81 -20.84
C ASN A 49 -9.81 -50.84 -21.53
N ALA A 50 -10.63 -50.40 -22.50
CA ALA A 50 -11.48 -51.31 -23.28
C ALA A 50 -10.68 -52.29 -24.16
N ALA A 51 -9.47 -51.90 -24.59
CA ALA A 51 -8.55 -52.74 -25.34
C ALA A 51 -7.74 -53.73 -24.45
N GLY A 52 -8.02 -53.78 -23.14
CA GLY A 52 -7.33 -54.65 -22.18
C GLY A 52 -5.96 -54.15 -21.72
N LEU A 53 -5.59 -52.90 -22.04
CA LEU A 53 -4.36 -52.26 -21.57
C LEU A 53 -4.60 -51.61 -20.21
N THR A 54 -3.58 -51.56 -19.35
CA THR A 54 -3.68 -50.82 -18.08
C THR A 54 -3.34 -49.35 -18.32
N ALA A 55 -4.35 -48.48 -18.32
CA ALA A 55 -4.15 -47.04 -18.46
C ALA A 55 -4.17 -46.34 -17.09
N ILE A 56 -3.08 -45.67 -16.73
CA ILE A 56 -2.91 -44.94 -15.47
C ILE A 56 -2.79 -43.46 -15.76
N ILE A 57 -3.60 -42.64 -15.07
CA ILE A 57 -3.48 -41.19 -15.12
C ILE A 57 -2.45 -40.77 -14.07
N LYS A 58 -1.34 -40.18 -14.51
CA LYS A 58 -0.32 -39.62 -13.62
C LYS A 58 -0.24 -38.12 -13.80
N VAL A 59 -0.39 -37.39 -12.70
CA VAL A 59 -0.20 -35.94 -12.69
C VAL A 59 1.30 -35.67 -12.53
N GLU A 60 1.92 -35.10 -13.56
CA GLU A 60 3.34 -34.73 -13.53
C GLU A 60 3.49 -33.22 -13.61
N ALA A 61 4.37 -32.65 -12.77
CA ALA A 61 4.77 -31.26 -12.89
C ALA A 61 5.57 -31.05 -14.19
N GLU A 62 5.17 -30.08 -15.00
CA GLU A 62 5.90 -29.70 -16.20
C GLU A 62 7.22 -29.01 -15.81
N LYS A 63 8.38 -29.59 -16.16
CA LYS A 63 9.68 -28.93 -15.98
C LYS A 63 9.82 -27.84 -17.04
N HIS A 64 9.76 -26.58 -16.63
CA HIS A 64 10.17 -25.47 -17.49
C HIS A 64 11.69 -25.46 -17.66
N LYS A 65 12.17 -25.58 -18.91
CA LYS A 65 13.53 -25.20 -19.30
C LYS A 65 13.63 -23.68 -19.23
N GLY A 66 14.29 -23.16 -18.20
CA GLY A 66 14.52 -21.73 -18.07
C GLY A 66 15.15 -21.31 -16.74
N ASP A 67 15.99 -22.15 -16.15
CA ASP A 67 16.85 -21.71 -15.05
C ASP A 67 18.06 -21.01 -15.68
N LEU A 68 17.91 -19.69 -15.88
CA LEU A 68 19.04 -18.83 -16.20
C LEU A 68 19.88 -18.69 -14.93
N GLU A 69 21.07 -19.29 -15.00
CA GLU A 69 22.16 -19.19 -14.04
C GLU A 69 22.37 -17.74 -13.58
N SER A 70 22.40 -17.56 -12.26
CA SER A 70 22.81 -16.31 -11.64
C SER A 70 24.33 -16.15 -11.75
N GLN A 71 24.79 -15.37 -12.73
CA GLN A 71 26.19 -14.98 -12.81
C GLN A 71 26.50 -13.88 -11.78
N GLN A 72 27.58 -14.11 -11.01
CA GLN A 72 28.15 -13.16 -10.07
C GLN A 72 28.61 -11.87 -10.79
N PRO A 73 28.41 -10.67 -10.20
CA PRO A 73 28.95 -9.45 -10.77
C PRO A 73 30.46 -9.35 -10.53
N LYS A 74 31.21 -9.02 -11.58
CA LYS A 74 32.59 -8.50 -11.48
C LYS A 74 32.63 -7.29 -10.55
N GLU A 75 33.68 -7.25 -9.73
CA GLU A 75 33.94 -6.22 -8.72
C GLU A 75 33.82 -4.80 -9.29
N SER A 76 33.01 -3.98 -8.62
CA SER A 76 32.85 -2.56 -8.90
C SER A 76 33.30 -1.73 -7.70
N THR A 77 33.90 -0.58 -8.01
CA THR A 77 34.50 0.42 -7.10
C THR A 77 33.45 1.27 -6.36
N LEU A 78 32.34 0.66 -5.94
CA LEU A 78 31.22 1.32 -5.25
C LEU A 78 31.26 1.06 -3.75
N SER A 79 30.78 2.02 -2.95
CA SER A 79 30.58 1.82 -1.50
C SER A 79 29.58 0.68 -1.24
N GLU A 80 29.71 0.02 -0.10
CA GLU A 80 28.87 -1.13 0.28
C GLU A 80 27.36 -0.77 0.31
N SER A 81 27.03 0.43 0.79
CA SER A 81 25.67 0.99 0.73
C SER A 81 25.15 1.17 -0.69
N ALA A 82 25.98 1.66 -1.61
CA ALA A 82 25.59 1.87 -3.00
C ALA A 82 25.37 0.55 -3.75
N LYS A 83 26.15 -0.50 -3.42
CA LYS A 83 25.96 -1.86 -3.95
C LYS A 83 24.63 -2.45 -3.50
N LYS A 84 24.28 -2.27 -2.22
CA LYS A 84 23.00 -2.71 -1.68
C LYS A 84 21.81 -1.99 -2.33
N TYR A 85 21.92 -0.67 -2.49
CA TYR A 85 20.87 0.10 -3.16
C TYR A 85 20.71 -0.28 -4.65
N ASP A 86 21.81 -0.57 -5.36
CA ASP A 86 21.75 -1.14 -6.71
C ASP A 86 20.93 -2.44 -6.73
N GLU A 87 21.23 -3.37 -5.82
CA GLU A 87 20.52 -4.63 -5.73
C GLU A 87 19.02 -4.44 -5.48
N VAL A 88 18.65 -3.57 -4.53
CA VAL A 88 17.24 -3.25 -4.23
C VAL A 88 16.53 -2.71 -5.47
N VAL A 89 17.14 -1.78 -6.21
CA VAL A 89 16.55 -1.21 -7.44
C VAL A 89 16.36 -2.28 -8.52
N ARG A 90 17.35 -3.17 -8.70
CA ARG A 90 17.27 -4.26 -9.68
C ARG A 90 16.20 -5.29 -9.32
N LYS A 91 16.09 -5.63 -8.04
CA LYS A 91 15.09 -6.59 -7.55
C LYS A 91 13.68 -6.01 -7.64
N ALA A 92 13.49 -4.73 -7.29
CA ALA A 92 12.25 -4.00 -7.57
C ALA A 92 11.88 -4.11 -9.07
N TYR A 93 12.84 -3.87 -9.97
CA TYR A 93 12.57 -3.92 -11.42
C TYR A 93 12.12 -5.32 -11.89
N LYS A 94 12.66 -6.38 -11.29
CA LYS A 94 12.27 -7.76 -11.60
C LYS A 94 10.89 -8.12 -11.07
N PHE A 95 10.53 -7.67 -9.87
CA PHE A 95 9.26 -7.98 -9.24
C PHE A 95 8.10 -7.12 -9.73
N PHE A 96 8.36 -5.86 -10.09
CA PHE A 96 7.32 -4.90 -10.45
C PHE A 96 6.33 -5.38 -11.54
N PRO A 97 6.74 -6.07 -12.63
CA PRO A 97 5.80 -6.60 -13.61
C PRO A 97 4.77 -7.59 -13.05
N THR A 98 5.13 -8.30 -11.99
CA THR A 98 4.27 -9.24 -11.26
C THR A 98 3.36 -8.48 -10.31
N PHE A 99 3.90 -7.65 -9.41
CA PHE A 99 3.11 -7.03 -8.34
C PHE A 99 2.22 -5.88 -8.82
N LYS A 100 2.54 -5.21 -9.93
CA LYS A 100 1.62 -4.20 -10.53
C LYS A 100 0.25 -4.77 -10.95
N ARG A 101 0.16 -6.09 -11.14
CA ARG A 101 -1.09 -6.81 -11.46
C ARG A 101 -2.12 -6.71 -10.32
N LEU A 102 -1.66 -6.49 -9.09
CA LEU A 102 -2.52 -6.36 -7.92
C LEU A 102 -3.45 -5.14 -8.00
N PHE A 103 -3.02 -4.05 -8.63
CA PHE A 103 -3.84 -2.84 -8.78
C PHE A 103 -5.08 -3.03 -9.66
N VAL A 104 -5.10 -4.09 -10.47
CA VAL A 104 -6.19 -4.42 -11.39
C VAL A 104 -6.87 -5.74 -11.03
N ASP A 105 -6.69 -6.19 -9.78
CA ASP A 105 -7.30 -7.38 -9.20
C ASP A 105 -7.00 -8.68 -10.00
N LEU A 106 -5.80 -8.76 -10.59
CA LEU A 106 -5.33 -9.96 -11.28
C LEU A 106 -4.63 -10.89 -10.29
N ILE A 107 -4.81 -12.20 -10.52
CA ILE A 107 -4.22 -13.25 -9.71
C ILE A 107 -2.72 -13.41 -9.98
N LEU A 108 -1.99 -13.75 -8.93
CA LEU A 108 -0.55 -14.03 -8.95
C LEU A 108 -0.29 -15.54 -8.84
N SER A 109 0.89 -15.97 -9.31
CA SER A 109 1.33 -17.36 -9.21
C SER A 109 2.09 -17.66 -7.92
N TYR A 110 2.06 -18.93 -7.49
CA TYR A 110 2.80 -19.36 -6.31
C TYR A 110 4.32 -19.34 -6.50
N LYS A 111 4.84 -19.53 -7.73
CA LYS A 111 6.28 -19.38 -7.98
C LYS A 111 6.75 -17.94 -7.75
N ASN A 112 6.02 -16.98 -8.32
CA ASN A 112 6.28 -15.55 -8.11
C ASN A 112 6.21 -15.18 -6.61
N ARG A 113 5.30 -15.81 -5.86
CA ARG A 113 5.21 -15.69 -4.41
C ARG A 113 6.49 -16.15 -3.73
N GLU A 114 6.91 -17.39 -3.97
CA GLU A 114 8.08 -18.00 -3.33
C GLU A 114 9.36 -17.22 -3.62
N ASP A 115 9.57 -16.78 -4.86
CA ASP A 115 10.76 -16.02 -5.25
C ASP A 115 10.83 -14.66 -4.53
N SER A 116 9.70 -13.96 -4.43
CA SER A 116 9.60 -12.70 -3.70
C SER A 116 9.77 -12.92 -2.19
N GLN A 117 9.10 -13.93 -1.65
CA GLN A 117 9.11 -14.24 -0.22
C GLN A 117 10.52 -14.56 0.28
N LYS A 118 11.24 -15.44 -0.42
CA LYS A 118 12.64 -15.79 -0.10
C LYS A 118 13.54 -14.57 -0.10
N TYR A 119 13.33 -13.64 -1.02
CA TYR A 119 14.11 -12.40 -1.05
C TYR A 119 13.79 -11.51 0.16
N PHE A 120 12.51 -11.29 0.46
CA PHE A 120 12.07 -10.44 1.57
C PHE A 120 12.40 -11.01 2.95
N GLU A 121 12.53 -12.34 3.08
CA GLU A 121 12.97 -12.99 4.30
C GLU A 121 14.39 -12.56 4.72
N GLY A 122 15.28 -12.32 3.75
CA GLY A 122 16.66 -11.87 4.00
C GLY A 122 16.83 -10.35 4.17
N LEU A 123 15.79 -9.55 3.91
CA LEU A 123 15.89 -8.08 3.94
C LEU A 123 15.80 -7.50 5.35
N THR A 124 16.42 -6.33 5.52
CA THR A 124 16.08 -5.43 6.64
C THR A 124 14.79 -4.67 6.34
N SER A 125 14.14 -4.17 7.39
CA SER A 125 12.94 -3.33 7.25
C SER A 125 13.15 -2.19 6.26
N ASN A 126 14.22 -1.40 6.44
CA ASN A 126 14.51 -0.24 5.57
C ASN A 126 14.63 -0.63 4.10
N ASP A 127 15.31 -1.73 3.78
CA ASP A 127 15.47 -2.18 2.40
C ASP A 127 14.13 -2.65 1.81
N ALA A 128 13.33 -3.37 2.61
CA ALA A 128 12.02 -3.86 2.20
C ALA A 128 11.09 -2.67 1.88
N TYR A 129 10.99 -1.70 2.78
CA TYR A 129 10.23 -0.47 2.53
C TYR A 129 10.78 0.30 1.33
N LYS A 130 12.11 0.36 1.14
CA LYS A 130 12.71 1.02 -0.02
C LYS A 130 12.33 0.36 -1.34
N LEU A 131 12.28 -0.97 -1.38
CA LEU A 131 11.83 -1.71 -2.54
C LEU A 131 10.38 -1.35 -2.87
N ILE A 132 9.48 -1.41 -1.87
CA ILE A 132 8.07 -1.06 -2.04
C ILE A 132 7.91 0.38 -2.52
N GLU A 133 8.67 1.32 -1.94
CA GLU A 133 8.69 2.72 -2.35
C GLU A 133 9.05 2.91 -3.83
N ILE A 134 10.03 2.15 -4.33
CA ILE A 134 10.44 2.19 -5.73
C ILE A 134 9.30 1.68 -6.62
N GLU A 135 8.72 0.52 -6.30
CA GLU A 135 7.62 -0.05 -7.06
C GLU A 135 6.37 0.83 -7.09
N LEU A 136 5.96 1.38 -5.94
CA LEU A 136 4.84 2.30 -5.87
C LEU A 136 5.12 3.60 -6.63
N SER A 137 6.37 4.09 -6.63
CA SER A 137 6.76 5.26 -7.44
C SER A 137 6.65 4.98 -8.95
N TRP A 138 6.97 3.76 -9.38
CA TRP A 138 6.79 3.34 -10.77
C TRP A 138 5.33 3.13 -11.13
N MET A 139 4.51 2.63 -10.20
CA MET A 139 3.08 2.56 -10.41
C MET A 139 2.46 3.95 -10.55
N TYR A 140 2.88 4.91 -9.72
CA TYR A 140 2.51 6.31 -9.86
C TYR A 140 2.86 6.84 -11.25
N GLU A 141 4.08 6.57 -11.73
CA GLU A 141 4.51 7.00 -13.06
C GLU A 141 3.64 6.38 -14.19
N ILE A 142 3.18 5.13 -14.04
CA ILE A 142 2.29 4.48 -15.01
C ILE A 142 0.88 5.10 -15.00
N LEU A 143 0.33 5.38 -13.82
CA LEU A 143 -1.07 5.76 -13.66
C LEU A 143 -1.33 7.27 -13.74
N HIS A 144 -0.43 8.07 -13.19
CA HIS A 144 -0.63 9.51 -12.98
C HIS A 144 0.35 10.36 -13.79
N SER A 145 1.22 9.72 -14.58
CA SER A 145 2.16 10.39 -15.47
C SER A 145 2.18 9.75 -16.86
N LYS A 146 3.07 10.22 -17.75
CA LYS A 146 3.27 9.64 -19.09
C LYS A 146 4.08 8.34 -19.08
N GLY A 147 4.40 7.76 -17.93
CA GLY A 147 5.23 6.56 -17.78
C GLY A 147 4.70 5.34 -18.54
N SER A 148 3.38 5.20 -18.68
CA SER A 148 2.73 4.12 -19.44
C SER A 148 3.00 4.15 -20.95
N VAL A 149 3.43 5.29 -21.50
CA VAL A 149 3.85 5.44 -22.90
C VAL A 149 5.38 5.47 -23.00
N ILE A 150 6.02 6.15 -22.04
CA ILE A 150 7.48 6.34 -22.04
C ILE A 150 8.23 5.03 -21.78
N TYR A 151 7.84 4.28 -20.75
CA TYR A 151 8.60 3.11 -20.28
C TYR A 151 7.97 1.77 -20.68
N ALA A 152 6.66 1.71 -20.93
CA ALA A 152 6.00 0.44 -21.26
C ALA A 152 6.36 -0.10 -22.65
N PHE A 153 6.80 0.76 -23.57
CA PHE A 153 7.36 0.37 -24.85
C PHE A 153 8.86 0.67 -24.85
N LYS A 154 9.66 -0.40 -24.82
CA LYS A 154 11.12 -0.39 -24.58
C LYS A 154 11.90 0.71 -25.32
N HIS A 155 11.44 1.16 -26.49
CA HIS A 155 12.12 2.18 -27.29
C HIS A 155 11.23 3.36 -27.76
N TYR A 156 9.91 3.28 -27.65
CA TYR A 156 9.02 4.29 -28.25
C TYR A 156 9.16 5.67 -27.61
N GLY A 157 9.21 5.74 -26.27
CA GLY A 157 9.35 7.00 -25.55
C GLY A 157 10.62 7.77 -25.94
N TRP A 158 11.74 7.06 -26.08
CA TRP A 158 13.02 7.63 -26.52
C TRP A 158 12.96 8.17 -27.94
N VAL A 159 12.47 7.34 -28.88
CA VAL A 159 12.37 7.72 -30.29
C VAL A 159 11.44 8.93 -30.47
N SER A 160 10.30 8.92 -29.78
CA SER A 160 9.34 10.02 -29.73
C SER A 160 10.00 11.33 -29.32
N ARG A 161 10.75 11.34 -28.21
CA ARG A 161 11.42 12.55 -27.70
C ARG A 161 12.52 13.07 -28.61
N VAL A 162 13.33 12.17 -29.17
CA VAL A 162 14.40 12.54 -30.11
C VAL A 162 13.81 13.16 -31.39
N ILE A 163 12.75 12.57 -31.94
CA ILE A 163 12.06 13.13 -33.12
C ILE A 163 11.47 14.49 -32.80
N THR A 164 10.78 14.66 -31.66
CA THR A 164 10.21 15.97 -31.31
C THR A 164 11.27 17.03 -31.08
N LEU A 165 12.39 16.69 -30.44
CA LEU A 165 13.51 17.60 -30.24
C LEU A 165 14.10 18.00 -31.61
N PHE A 166 14.33 17.03 -32.49
CA PHE A 166 14.84 17.30 -33.84
C PHE A 166 13.94 18.25 -34.62
N ILE A 167 12.62 18.03 -34.63
CA ILE A 167 11.67 18.88 -35.36
C ILE A 167 11.63 20.31 -34.78
N ILE A 168 11.64 20.46 -33.45
CA ILE A 168 11.63 21.79 -32.81
C ILE A 168 12.94 22.53 -33.10
N THR A 169 14.09 21.86 -32.97
CA THR A 169 15.39 22.47 -33.29
C THR A 169 15.49 22.83 -34.76
N ALA A 170 15.05 21.97 -35.68
CA ALA A 170 14.99 22.27 -37.11
C ALA A 170 14.07 23.48 -37.39
N THR A 171 12.92 23.58 -36.71
CA THR A 171 12.03 24.74 -36.82
C THR A 171 12.72 26.02 -36.34
N LEU A 172 13.45 25.96 -35.22
CA LEU A 172 14.21 27.09 -34.70
C LEU A 172 15.31 27.53 -35.67
N CYS A 173 16.04 26.60 -36.28
CA CYS A 173 17.05 26.91 -37.30
C CYS A 173 16.42 27.54 -38.55
N ILE A 174 15.31 26.99 -39.05
CA ILE A 174 14.60 27.54 -40.21
C ILE A 174 14.09 28.95 -39.91
N PHE A 175 13.49 29.16 -38.74
CA PHE A 175 13.03 30.48 -38.32
C PHE A 175 14.21 31.46 -38.25
N ALA A 176 15.34 31.06 -37.69
CA ALA A 176 16.52 31.91 -37.56
C ALA A 176 17.18 32.32 -38.89
N VAL A 177 16.97 31.54 -39.96
CA VAL A 177 17.51 31.83 -41.32
C VAL A 177 16.46 32.53 -42.20
N SER A 178 15.19 32.58 -41.77
CA SER A 178 14.11 33.22 -42.52
C SER A 178 14.20 34.74 -42.44
N ASP A 179 13.79 35.44 -43.51
CA ASP A 179 13.72 36.89 -43.48
C ASP A 179 12.59 37.37 -42.55
N HIS A 180 12.90 38.37 -41.74
CA HIS A 180 12.02 38.93 -40.71
C HIS A 180 11.55 40.36 -41.01
N THR A 181 11.84 40.88 -42.22
CA THR A 181 11.50 42.25 -42.66
C THR A 181 10.02 42.61 -42.57
N GLY A 182 9.11 41.63 -42.54
CA GLY A 182 7.65 41.82 -42.43
C GLY A 182 7.03 41.65 -41.04
N TYR A 183 7.81 41.33 -40.01
CA TYR A 183 7.31 41.03 -38.66
C TYR A 183 7.71 42.10 -37.63
N GLY A 184 6.83 42.35 -36.66
CA GLY A 184 7.16 43.26 -35.56
C GLY A 184 8.26 42.67 -34.67
N GLY A 185 9.18 43.51 -34.16
CA GLY A 185 10.28 43.04 -33.29
C GLY A 185 9.80 42.26 -32.05
N PHE A 186 8.60 42.58 -31.55
CA PHE A 186 7.95 41.82 -30.48
C PHE A 186 7.59 40.40 -30.90
N GLU A 187 6.99 40.20 -32.08
CA GLU A 187 6.55 38.89 -32.59
C GLU A 187 7.73 37.96 -32.85
N THR A 188 8.82 38.52 -33.41
CA THR A 188 10.08 37.80 -33.62
C THR A 188 10.68 37.35 -32.29
N THR A 189 10.74 38.24 -31.30
CA THR A 189 11.23 37.93 -29.95
C THR A 189 10.37 36.86 -29.27
N LEU A 190 9.04 37.00 -29.33
CA LEU A 190 8.09 36.03 -28.77
C LEU A 190 8.31 34.63 -29.37
N THR A 191 8.51 34.55 -30.69
CA THR A 191 8.73 33.29 -31.38
C THR A 191 10.03 32.60 -30.95
N TYR A 192 11.13 33.35 -30.82
CA TYR A 192 12.39 32.82 -30.28
C TYR A 192 12.24 32.31 -28.85
N VAL A 193 11.54 33.06 -27.98
CA VAL A 193 11.29 32.64 -26.59
C VAL A 193 10.47 31.34 -26.55
N LEU A 194 9.42 31.22 -27.36
CA LEU A 194 8.59 30.02 -27.41
C LEU A 194 9.36 28.80 -27.94
N LEU A 195 10.13 28.95 -29.02
CA LEU A 195 10.93 27.87 -29.60
C LEU A 195 12.08 27.45 -28.68
N GLY A 196 12.82 28.41 -28.13
CA GLY A 196 13.88 28.16 -27.17
C GLY A 196 13.36 27.47 -25.90
N GLY A 197 12.23 27.94 -25.37
CA GLY A 197 11.54 27.28 -24.25
C GLY A 197 11.12 25.85 -24.57
N ALA A 198 10.61 25.61 -25.79
CA ALA A 198 10.21 24.27 -26.22
C ALA A 198 11.41 23.31 -26.35
N VAL A 199 12.55 23.77 -26.88
CA VAL A 199 13.80 22.99 -26.90
C VAL A 199 14.25 22.67 -25.48
N GLY A 200 14.28 23.69 -24.60
CA GLY A 200 14.65 23.52 -23.19
C GLY A 200 13.79 22.48 -22.47
N LEU A 201 12.46 22.53 -22.64
CA LEU A 201 11.55 21.55 -22.05
C LEU A 201 11.77 20.12 -22.58
N GLU A 202 12.09 19.93 -23.86
CA GLU A 202 12.42 18.59 -24.39
C GLU A 202 13.76 18.08 -23.87
N ILE A 203 14.78 18.94 -23.76
CA ILE A 203 16.08 18.57 -23.17
C ILE A 203 15.86 18.15 -21.71
N ILE A 204 15.10 18.93 -20.93
CA ILE A 204 14.77 18.60 -19.54
C ILE A 204 14.04 17.25 -19.45
N ALA A 205 13.06 17.00 -20.33
CA ALA A 205 12.34 15.73 -20.37
C ALA A 205 13.26 14.54 -20.68
N LEU A 206 14.19 14.69 -21.63
CA LEU A 206 15.21 13.67 -21.95
C LEU A 206 16.15 13.42 -20.77
N VAL A 207 16.61 14.49 -20.10
CA VAL A 207 17.44 14.37 -18.89
C VAL A 207 16.72 13.61 -17.79
N PHE A 208 15.45 13.94 -17.50
CA PHE A 208 14.66 13.19 -16.51
C PHE A 208 14.43 11.73 -16.92
N MET A 209 14.27 11.46 -18.21
CA MET A 209 14.14 10.10 -18.72
C MET A 209 15.44 9.30 -18.57
N LEU A 210 16.60 9.90 -18.88
CA LEU A 210 17.93 9.30 -18.66
C LEU A 210 18.17 9.02 -17.17
N LEU A 211 17.83 9.98 -16.31
CA LEU A 211 18.00 9.95 -14.87
C LEU A 211 16.80 9.34 -14.14
N SER A 212 16.15 8.35 -14.75
CA SER A 212 15.10 7.55 -14.12
C SER A 212 15.63 6.22 -13.65
N LEU A 213 15.13 5.73 -12.50
CA LEU A 213 15.45 4.37 -12.03
C LEU A 213 14.99 3.29 -13.02
N TRP A 214 13.93 3.55 -13.78
CA TRP A 214 13.48 2.64 -14.85
C TRP A 214 14.59 2.42 -15.88
N THR A 215 15.13 3.51 -16.41
CA THR A 215 16.17 3.50 -17.44
C THR A 215 17.44 2.83 -16.92
N TYR A 216 17.82 3.16 -15.68
CA TYR A 216 18.96 2.53 -15.03
C TYR A 216 18.81 1.01 -14.91
N ALA A 217 17.70 0.54 -14.34
CA ALA A 217 17.47 -0.89 -14.13
C ALA A 217 17.37 -1.65 -15.47
N ALA A 218 16.72 -1.05 -16.48
CA ALA A 218 16.63 -1.61 -17.82
C ALA A 218 18.00 -1.75 -18.50
N LEU A 219 18.85 -0.72 -18.42
CA LEU A 219 20.22 -0.76 -18.95
C LEU A 219 21.04 -1.87 -18.28
N LYS A 220 20.97 -1.93 -16.95
CA LYS A 220 21.70 -2.91 -16.14
C LYS A 220 21.31 -4.35 -16.47
N GLU A 221 20.01 -4.63 -16.63
CA GLU A 221 19.52 -5.97 -17.01
C GLU A 221 19.81 -6.31 -18.48
N SER A 222 19.82 -5.34 -19.39
CA SER A 222 20.15 -5.57 -20.80
C SER A 222 21.64 -5.82 -21.07
N ASN A 223 22.50 -5.71 -20.05
CA ASN A 223 23.97 -5.72 -20.12
C ASN A 223 24.55 -4.80 -21.22
N SER A 224 23.77 -3.80 -21.65
CA SER A 224 24.12 -2.87 -22.71
C SER A 224 24.71 -1.60 -22.09
N PHE A 225 25.86 -1.15 -22.60
CA PHE A 225 26.56 0.06 -22.15
C PHE A 225 26.85 0.10 -20.63
N GLY A 226 27.62 -0.86 -20.12
CA GLY A 226 27.99 -0.94 -18.69
C GLY A 226 28.57 0.35 -18.11
N CYS A 227 29.43 1.05 -18.86
CA CYS A 227 29.99 2.35 -18.43
C CYS A 227 28.91 3.43 -18.26
N LEU A 228 27.95 3.51 -19.19
CA LEU A 228 26.84 4.45 -19.12
C LEU A 228 25.96 4.16 -17.90
N SER A 229 25.67 2.88 -17.63
CA SER A 229 24.87 2.48 -16.46
C SER A 229 25.51 2.91 -15.15
N HIS A 230 26.84 2.77 -15.01
CA HIS A 230 27.58 3.17 -13.82
C HIS A 230 27.61 4.70 -13.65
N PHE A 231 27.82 5.43 -14.73
CA PHE A 231 27.77 6.90 -14.73
C PHE A 231 26.39 7.42 -14.33
N LEU A 232 25.32 6.87 -14.93
CA LEU A 232 23.94 7.22 -14.59
C LEU A 232 23.62 6.90 -13.13
N PHE A 233 24.03 5.74 -12.62
CA PHE A 233 23.82 5.38 -11.21
C PHE A 233 24.50 6.36 -10.26
N SER A 234 25.73 6.76 -10.58
CA SER A 234 26.50 7.70 -9.77
C SER A 234 25.81 9.07 -9.65
N ILE A 235 25.11 9.51 -10.70
CA ILE A 235 24.29 10.73 -10.68
C ILE A 235 22.96 10.49 -9.96
N LEU A 236 22.31 9.36 -10.23
CA LEU A 236 21.03 8.96 -9.64
C LEU A 236 21.09 8.90 -8.12
N VAL A 237 22.12 8.29 -7.54
CA VAL A 237 22.30 8.19 -6.09
C VAL A 237 22.44 9.58 -5.45
N LYS A 238 23.05 10.55 -6.15
CA LYS A 238 23.15 11.94 -5.66
C LYS A 238 21.81 12.68 -5.73
N LEU A 239 21.05 12.50 -6.80
CA LEU A 239 19.77 13.20 -7.02
C LEU A 239 18.60 12.59 -6.24
N ARG A 240 18.62 11.27 -6.10
CA ARG A 240 17.60 10.46 -5.42
C ARG A 240 18.30 9.45 -4.50
N PRO A 241 18.87 9.93 -3.39
CA PRO A 241 19.54 9.05 -2.44
C PRO A 241 18.56 8.05 -1.85
N GLU A 242 19.09 6.91 -1.42
CA GLU A 242 18.33 5.85 -0.76
C GLU A 242 17.53 6.37 0.44
N THR A 243 18.11 7.27 1.22
CA THR A 243 17.51 7.88 2.42
C THR A 243 16.32 8.78 2.11
N LYS A 244 16.13 9.23 0.86
CA LYS A 244 15.01 10.10 0.50
C LYS A 244 13.75 9.27 0.26
N PRO A 245 12.66 9.48 1.02
CA PRO A 245 11.41 8.75 0.83
C PRO A 245 10.81 9.07 -0.54
N ARG A 246 10.12 8.08 -1.13
CA ARG A 246 9.46 8.23 -2.45
C ARG A 246 7.95 8.49 -2.37
N TRP A 247 7.43 8.57 -1.15
CA TRP A 247 6.08 8.94 -0.81
C TRP A 247 6.13 9.95 0.34
N SER A 248 4.98 10.40 0.83
CA SER A 248 4.89 11.45 1.86
C SER A 248 5.61 11.10 3.18
N ASP A 249 5.76 9.80 3.46
CA ASP A 249 6.22 9.24 4.74
C ASP A 249 5.42 9.77 5.94
N LYS A 250 4.15 10.15 5.67
CA LYS A 250 3.23 10.70 6.64
C LYS A 250 1.95 9.89 6.67
N MET A 251 1.40 9.72 7.86
CA MET A 251 0.08 9.17 8.09
C MET A 251 -0.80 10.20 8.77
N ALA A 252 -2.09 10.19 8.40
CA ALA A 252 -3.07 11.05 9.01
C ALA A 252 -3.40 10.59 10.43
N GLN A 253 -3.87 11.52 11.26
CA GLN A 253 -4.19 11.28 12.66
C GLN A 253 -5.56 11.88 12.97
N TYR A 254 -6.39 11.08 13.65
CA TYR A 254 -7.72 11.46 14.09
C TYR A 254 -8.02 10.83 15.46
N SER A 255 -8.48 11.60 16.44
CA SER A 255 -8.81 11.12 17.80
C SER A 255 -10.26 11.44 18.15
N LEU A 256 -10.96 10.43 18.68
CA LEU A 256 -12.37 10.52 19.04
C LEU A 256 -12.62 11.46 20.22
N ILE A 257 -11.83 11.37 21.29
CA ILE A 257 -12.01 12.23 22.48
C ILE A 257 -11.64 13.68 22.14
N THR A 258 -10.57 13.88 21.35
CA THR A 258 -10.19 15.22 20.87
C THR A 258 -11.30 15.84 20.03
N TYR A 259 -11.93 15.05 19.15
CA TYR A 259 -13.10 15.48 18.39
C TYR A 259 -14.25 15.88 19.34
N SER A 260 -14.60 15.01 20.28
CA SER A 260 -15.73 15.22 21.21
C SER A 260 -15.54 16.42 22.14
N LEU A 261 -14.31 16.72 22.57
CA LEU A 261 -13.99 17.92 23.37
C LEU A 261 -14.03 19.22 22.55
N LYS A 262 -13.60 19.17 21.29
CA LYS A 262 -13.47 20.37 20.43
C LYS A 262 -14.70 20.64 19.58
N ASP A 263 -15.61 19.69 19.43
CA ASP A 263 -16.83 19.84 18.63
C ASP A 263 -17.89 20.69 19.34
N GLN A 264 -17.56 21.95 19.65
CA GLN A 264 -18.53 22.89 20.20
C GLN A 264 -19.46 23.45 19.12
N PRO A 265 -20.77 23.63 19.41
CA PRO A 265 -21.71 24.23 18.47
C PRO A 265 -21.29 25.68 18.16
N CYS A 266 -21.03 25.99 16.89
CA CYS A 266 -20.69 27.33 16.41
C CYS A 266 -21.64 27.76 15.29
N CYS A 267 -21.93 29.05 15.19
CA CYS A 267 -22.89 29.61 14.22
C CYS A 267 -22.57 29.23 12.76
N TRP A 268 -21.28 29.09 12.41
CA TRP A 268 -20.87 28.73 11.04
C TRP A 268 -21.08 27.24 10.72
N LYS A 269 -21.18 26.34 11.72
CA LYS A 269 -21.46 24.92 11.49
C LYS A 269 -22.87 24.70 10.94
N SER A 270 -23.85 25.51 11.35
CA SER A 270 -25.20 25.48 10.78
C SER A 270 -25.20 25.88 9.30
N ILE A 271 -24.33 26.81 8.91
CA ILE A 271 -24.15 27.23 7.51
C ILE A 271 -23.51 26.10 6.70
N ILE A 272 -22.40 25.52 7.18
CA ILE A 272 -21.71 24.41 6.49
C ILE A 272 -22.60 23.15 6.41
N LYS A 273 -23.41 22.89 7.45
CA LYS A 273 -24.43 21.82 7.44
C LYS A 273 -25.49 22.05 6.37
N SER A 274 -25.94 23.29 6.19
CA SER A 274 -26.95 23.66 5.19
C SER A 274 -26.43 23.54 3.75
N ILE A 275 -25.11 23.63 3.54
CA ILE A 275 -24.46 23.47 2.23
C ILE A 275 -24.04 21.99 1.98
N GLY A 276 -24.22 21.10 2.97
CA GLY A 276 -23.91 19.67 2.84
C GLY A 276 -22.42 19.30 2.97
N PHE A 277 -21.57 20.21 3.45
CA PHE A 277 -20.12 20.00 3.56
C PHE A 277 -19.63 19.75 5.00
N LYS A 278 -20.53 19.61 5.98
CA LYS A 278 -20.16 19.54 7.41
C LYS A 278 -19.17 18.42 7.69
N GLU A 279 -19.48 17.20 7.25
CA GLU A 279 -18.61 16.04 7.49
C GLU A 279 -17.24 16.21 6.80
N THR A 280 -17.22 16.71 5.56
CA THR A 280 -15.96 16.94 4.83
C THR A 280 -15.09 18.01 5.49
N TRP A 281 -15.71 19.05 6.04
CA TRP A 281 -15.04 20.15 6.73
C TRP A 281 -14.52 19.74 8.10
N ASP A 282 -15.34 19.08 8.93
CA ASP A 282 -14.93 18.60 10.25
C ASP A 282 -13.80 17.56 10.12
N ASN A 283 -13.89 16.66 9.14
CA ASN A 283 -12.83 15.71 8.81
C ASN A 283 -11.52 16.41 8.45
N TYR A 284 -11.56 17.49 7.65
CA TYR A 284 -10.37 18.25 7.31
C TYR A 284 -9.78 19.02 8.51
N ARG A 285 -10.64 19.62 9.35
CA ARG A 285 -10.23 20.49 10.46
C ARG A 285 -9.54 19.74 11.60
N TYR A 286 -9.95 18.49 11.86
CA TYR A 286 -9.42 17.68 12.96
C TYR A 286 -8.37 16.65 12.51
N THR A 287 -8.16 16.49 11.21
CA THR A 287 -7.06 15.67 10.70
C THR A 287 -5.73 16.38 10.87
N THR A 288 -4.79 15.72 11.56
CA THR A 288 -3.38 16.12 11.59
C THR A 288 -2.52 15.06 10.89
N TYR A 289 -1.22 15.29 10.76
CA TYR A 289 -0.31 14.37 10.09
C TYR A 289 0.96 14.18 10.93
N VAL A 290 1.37 12.93 11.08
CA VAL A 290 2.63 12.55 11.74
C VAL A 290 3.51 11.76 10.77
N THR A 291 4.81 11.86 10.95
CA THR A 291 5.78 11.07 10.16
C THR A 291 5.73 9.60 10.59
N VAL A 292 5.78 8.68 9.64
CA VAL A 292 5.86 7.25 9.92
C VAL A 292 7.27 6.91 10.38
N LYS A 293 7.44 6.77 11.70
CA LYS A 293 8.72 6.49 12.36
C LYS A 293 9.28 5.13 11.95
N ASP A 294 10.61 5.00 11.94
CA ASP A 294 11.29 3.74 11.63
C ASP A 294 10.93 2.62 12.62
N GLY A 295 10.67 2.96 13.88
CA GLY A 295 10.16 2.01 14.89
C GLY A 295 8.86 1.33 14.46
N LEU A 296 7.91 2.09 13.89
CA LEU A 296 6.66 1.56 13.35
C LEU A 296 6.92 0.66 12.14
N LYS A 297 7.75 1.13 11.19
CA LYS A 297 8.14 0.35 10.01
C LYS A 297 8.74 -1.00 10.41
N ASN A 298 9.67 -0.97 11.36
CA ASN A 298 10.34 -2.14 11.93
C ASN A 298 9.34 -3.08 12.61
N LEU A 299 8.45 -2.56 13.46
CA LEU A 299 7.44 -3.37 14.13
C LEU A 299 6.55 -4.10 13.12
N VAL A 300 5.99 -3.37 12.15
CA VAL A 300 5.12 -3.97 11.12
C VAL A 300 5.87 -5.03 10.32
N PHE A 301 7.09 -4.75 9.88
CA PHE A 301 7.88 -5.70 9.11
C PHE A 301 8.21 -6.97 9.90
N GLN A 302 8.61 -6.83 11.18
CA GLN A 302 8.91 -7.97 12.04
C GLN A 302 7.66 -8.81 12.33
N GLU A 303 6.51 -8.19 12.61
CA GLU A 303 5.27 -8.95 12.83
C GLU A 303 4.78 -9.64 11.57
N LEU A 304 4.95 -9.05 10.40
CA LEU A 304 4.69 -9.69 9.12
C LEU A 304 5.62 -10.90 8.86
N LYS A 305 6.93 -10.79 9.16
CA LYS A 305 7.87 -11.93 9.07
C LYS A 305 7.52 -13.04 10.07
N ASN A 306 7.20 -12.67 11.30
CA ASN A 306 6.76 -13.64 12.31
C ASN A 306 5.50 -14.38 11.88
N LYS A 307 4.54 -13.64 11.30
CA LYS A 307 3.30 -14.21 10.78
C LYS A 307 3.60 -15.16 9.63
N MET A 308 4.41 -14.75 8.66
CA MET A 308 4.88 -15.57 7.54
C MET A 308 5.54 -16.88 8.00
N ASN A 309 6.44 -16.82 8.98
CA ASN A 309 7.16 -17.99 9.49
C ASN A 309 6.27 -18.97 10.28
N SER A 310 5.09 -18.53 10.72
CA SER A 310 4.10 -19.41 11.38
C SER A 310 3.21 -20.16 10.39
N ILE A 311 3.37 -19.95 9.09
CA ILE A 311 2.52 -20.55 8.05
C ILE A 311 3.15 -21.84 7.53
N GLU A 312 2.55 -22.98 7.86
CA GLU A 312 3.04 -24.30 7.45
C GLU A 312 2.53 -24.73 6.06
N ASP A 313 1.35 -24.29 5.63
CA ASP A 313 0.72 -24.73 4.37
C ASP A 313 0.00 -23.62 3.57
N THR A 314 -0.24 -23.87 2.28
CA THR A 314 -0.86 -22.90 1.35
C THR A 314 -2.31 -22.54 1.73
N ALA A 315 -3.09 -23.46 2.31
CA ALA A 315 -4.46 -23.15 2.72
C ALA A 315 -4.50 -22.23 3.94
N SER A 316 -3.51 -22.34 4.83
CA SER A 316 -3.35 -21.44 5.97
C SER A 316 -3.13 -19.98 5.58
N TYR A 317 -2.46 -19.67 4.44
CA TYR A 317 -2.28 -18.28 3.98
C TYR A 317 -3.61 -17.51 3.82
N ARG A 318 -4.68 -18.17 3.35
CA ARG A 318 -6.01 -17.53 3.19
C ARG A 318 -6.69 -17.28 4.53
N ARG A 319 -6.57 -18.23 5.46
CA ARG A 319 -7.10 -18.07 6.82
C ARG A 319 -6.40 -16.91 7.53
N PHE A 320 -5.08 -16.77 7.32
CA PHE A 320 -4.28 -15.73 7.98
C PHE A 320 -4.56 -14.30 7.51
N THR A 321 -4.96 -14.10 6.26
CA THR A 321 -5.36 -12.78 5.72
C THR A 321 -6.76 -12.35 6.16
N SER A 322 -7.54 -13.28 6.74
CA SER A 322 -8.87 -13.01 7.28
C SER A 322 -8.87 -12.66 8.76
N HIS A 323 -7.75 -12.88 9.47
CA HIS A 323 -7.61 -12.45 10.86
C HIS A 323 -7.43 -10.93 10.94
N ARG A 324 -8.13 -10.32 11.90
CA ARG A 324 -8.19 -8.88 12.19
C ARG A 324 -7.78 -8.57 13.64
N GLY A 325 -7.00 -9.47 14.24
CA GLY A 325 -6.52 -9.40 15.62
C GLY A 325 -6.50 -10.76 16.33
N GLN A 326 -7.19 -11.77 15.77
CA GLN A 326 -7.27 -13.11 16.37
C GLN A 326 -5.89 -13.76 16.49
N TRP A 327 -5.05 -13.68 15.46
CA TRP A 327 -3.73 -14.31 15.48
C TRP A 327 -2.81 -13.61 16.49
N ALA A 328 -2.85 -12.28 16.55
CA ALA A 328 -2.10 -11.49 17.53
C ALA A 328 -2.45 -11.94 18.95
N LEU A 329 -3.73 -12.06 19.28
CA LEU A 329 -4.19 -12.50 20.60
C LEU A 329 -3.82 -13.97 20.88
N GLN A 330 -4.05 -14.88 19.92
CA GLN A 330 -3.71 -16.30 20.05
C GLN A 330 -2.23 -16.51 20.32
N ARG A 331 -1.36 -15.87 19.52
CA ARG A 331 0.10 -15.99 19.66
C ARG A 331 0.62 -15.43 20.99
N LYS A 332 -0.06 -14.42 21.54
CA LYS A 332 0.29 -13.84 22.84
C LYS A 332 -0.37 -14.54 24.01
N GLY A 333 -1.30 -15.47 23.77
CA GLY A 333 -2.00 -16.23 24.80
C GLY A 333 -3.16 -15.47 25.46
N TYR A 334 -3.75 -14.48 24.79
CA TYR A 334 -4.83 -13.63 25.33
C TYR A 334 -6.13 -13.68 24.52
N TYR A 335 -6.35 -14.76 23.77
CA TYR A 335 -7.53 -14.90 22.92
C TYR A 335 -8.82 -15.10 23.72
N GLN A 336 -8.74 -15.81 24.85
CA GLN A 336 -9.93 -16.10 25.66
C GLN A 336 -10.46 -14.83 26.33
N GLU A 337 -9.55 -13.94 26.71
CA GLU A 337 -9.82 -12.70 27.41
C GLU A 337 -10.32 -11.61 26.46
N PHE A 338 -9.66 -11.44 25.31
CA PHE A 338 -9.92 -10.30 24.42
C PHE A 338 -10.51 -10.68 23.06
N GLY A 339 -10.78 -11.97 22.80
CA GLY A 339 -11.26 -12.46 21.50
C GLY A 339 -12.54 -11.78 21.03
N TRP A 340 -13.47 -11.52 21.96
CA TRP A 340 -14.73 -10.83 21.70
C TRP A 340 -14.54 -9.45 21.04
N SER A 341 -13.45 -8.74 21.37
CA SER A 341 -13.16 -7.39 20.86
C SER A 341 -12.73 -7.39 19.39
N VAL A 342 -12.16 -8.50 18.89
CA VAL A 342 -11.70 -8.67 17.50
C VAL A 342 -12.64 -9.55 16.67
N GLU A 343 -13.58 -10.24 17.31
CA GLU A 343 -14.65 -11.01 16.65
C GLU A 343 -15.86 -10.15 16.30
N ALA A 344 -16.04 -8.98 16.92
CA ALA A 344 -17.02 -7.96 16.54
C ALA A 344 -16.86 -7.49 15.08
N GLU A 345 -17.86 -6.78 14.54
CA GLU A 345 -17.74 -6.19 13.20
C GLU A 345 -16.47 -5.31 13.09
N PHE A 346 -15.85 -5.24 11.90
CA PHE A 346 -14.49 -4.71 11.80
C PHE A 346 -14.37 -3.23 12.22
N ASP A 347 -15.36 -2.43 11.85
CA ASP A 347 -15.51 -1.04 12.28
C ASP A 347 -15.75 -0.90 13.78
N GLU A 348 -16.49 -1.83 14.38
CA GLU A 348 -16.66 -1.93 15.83
C GLU A 348 -15.34 -2.23 16.54
N SER A 349 -14.59 -3.25 16.08
CA SER A 349 -13.26 -3.57 16.62
C SER A 349 -12.31 -2.38 16.55
N ILE A 350 -12.27 -1.63 15.44
CA ILE A 350 -11.44 -0.42 15.34
C ILE A 350 -11.82 0.59 16.42
N LEU A 351 -13.11 0.85 16.62
CA LEU A 351 -13.57 1.82 17.62
C LEU A 351 -13.29 1.34 19.05
N LEU A 352 -13.55 0.07 19.38
CA LEU A 352 -13.27 -0.51 20.70
C LEU A 352 -11.78 -0.37 21.05
N TRP A 353 -10.90 -0.84 20.17
CA TRP A 353 -9.47 -0.76 20.38
C TRP A 353 -8.98 0.69 20.37
N HIS A 354 -9.57 1.58 19.56
CA HIS A 354 -9.21 3.01 19.54
C HIS A 354 -9.49 3.68 20.87
N ILE A 355 -10.69 3.47 21.40
CA ILE A 355 -11.11 4.04 22.69
C ILE A 355 -10.24 3.47 23.80
N ALA A 356 -10.06 2.14 23.86
CA ALA A 356 -9.18 1.53 24.86
C ALA A 356 -7.74 2.06 24.79
N THR A 357 -7.19 2.19 23.58
CA THR A 357 -5.85 2.74 23.37
C THR A 357 -5.76 4.19 23.81
N ASP A 358 -6.76 5.04 23.50
CA ASP A 358 -6.77 6.46 23.87
C ASP A 358 -6.85 6.62 25.40
N LEU A 359 -7.77 5.88 26.05
CA LEU A 359 -7.93 5.90 27.51
C LEU A 359 -6.65 5.46 28.24
N LEU A 360 -6.07 4.32 27.83
CA LEU A 360 -4.83 3.79 28.41
C LEU A 360 -3.61 4.67 28.11
N PHE A 361 -3.62 5.39 26.99
CA PHE A 361 -2.53 6.31 26.64
C PHE A 361 -2.45 7.48 27.63
N HIS A 362 -3.58 7.97 28.13
CA HIS A 362 -3.63 9.10 29.06
C HIS A 362 -3.39 8.72 30.53
N GLU A 363 -3.33 7.43 30.86
CA GLU A 363 -2.94 6.97 32.19
C GLU A 363 -1.46 7.24 32.51
N LYS A 364 -1.17 7.49 33.79
CA LYS A 364 0.19 7.77 34.27
C LYS A 364 1.07 6.51 34.15
N SER A 365 1.97 6.50 33.16
CA SER A 365 3.03 5.50 33.06
C SER A 365 4.38 6.09 33.48
N LYS A 366 5.15 5.33 34.26
CA LYS A 366 6.53 5.68 34.65
C LYS A 366 7.55 5.35 33.55
N VAL A 367 7.14 4.62 32.51
CA VAL A 367 8.04 4.08 31.48
C VAL A 367 7.72 4.74 30.14
N HIS A 368 8.76 5.26 29.47
CA HIS A 368 8.65 5.62 28.07
C HIS A 368 8.72 4.36 27.22
N ASP A 369 7.60 3.99 26.58
CA ASP A 369 7.52 2.81 25.71
C ASP A 369 7.26 3.26 24.26
N GLU A 370 8.20 2.93 23.36
CA GLU A 370 8.04 3.19 21.93
C GLU A 370 6.76 2.54 21.37
N LYS A 371 6.35 1.37 21.89
CA LYS A 371 5.13 0.66 21.46
C LYS A 371 3.87 1.39 21.87
N ARG A 372 3.89 2.16 22.97
CA ARG A 372 2.78 3.03 23.39
C ARG A 372 2.52 4.11 22.35
N GLU A 373 3.58 4.79 21.92
CA GLU A 373 3.49 5.81 20.87
C GLU A 373 3.06 5.21 19.53
N ILE A 374 3.67 4.09 19.11
CA ILE A 374 3.30 3.40 17.86
C ILE A 374 1.83 2.94 17.89
N SER A 375 1.35 2.41 19.01
CA SER A 375 -0.04 1.98 19.16
C SER A 375 -1.01 3.15 19.00
N LYS A 376 -0.69 4.30 19.62
CA LYS A 376 -1.49 5.52 19.50
C LYS A 376 -1.52 6.04 18.06
N ASP A 377 -0.34 6.07 17.43
CA ASP A 377 -0.12 6.49 16.06
C ASP A 377 -0.94 5.64 15.06
N ILE A 378 -0.89 4.30 15.16
CA ILE A 378 -1.69 3.39 14.31
C ILE A 378 -3.18 3.51 14.62
N SER A 379 -3.55 3.59 15.89
CA SER A 379 -4.94 3.71 16.32
C SER A 379 -5.64 4.94 15.73
N ASN A 380 -5.01 6.10 15.84
CA ASN A 380 -5.51 7.35 15.28
C ASN A 380 -5.59 7.31 13.74
N TYR A 381 -4.63 6.62 13.10
CA TYR A 381 -4.62 6.44 11.66
C TYR A 381 -5.74 5.50 11.19
N MET A 382 -6.00 4.41 11.92
CA MET A 382 -7.12 3.50 11.63
C MET A 382 -8.47 4.20 11.79
N LEU A 383 -8.63 5.04 12.82
CA LEU A 383 -9.84 5.85 12.96
C LEU A 383 -9.98 6.85 11.80
N PHE A 384 -8.89 7.51 11.39
CA PHE A 384 -8.90 8.39 10.21
C PHE A 384 -9.39 7.65 8.96
N LEU A 385 -8.89 6.44 8.69
CA LEU A 385 -9.32 5.66 7.54
C LEU A 385 -10.82 5.32 7.64
N LEU A 386 -11.29 4.93 8.82
CA LEU A 386 -12.70 4.59 9.03
C LEU A 386 -13.65 5.76 8.73
N ILE A 387 -13.28 6.99 9.12
CA ILE A 387 -14.17 8.16 9.04
C ILE A 387 -13.97 8.99 7.78
N VAL A 388 -12.71 9.26 7.42
CA VAL A 388 -12.37 10.17 6.32
C VAL A 388 -12.19 9.43 5.00
N ARG A 389 -11.83 8.14 5.06
CA ARG A 389 -11.62 7.30 3.86
C ARG A 389 -12.34 5.95 3.93
N PRO A 390 -13.65 5.92 4.22
CA PRO A 390 -14.40 4.67 4.36
C PRO A 390 -14.36 3.81 3.09
N PHE A 391 -14.16 4.41 1.91
CA PHE A 391 -13.98 3.69 0.64
C PHE A 391 -12.70 2.80 0.60
N MET A 392 -11.74 3.03 1.50
CA MET A 392 -10.55 2.18 1.65
C MET A 392 -10.75 1.06 2.68
N MET A 393 -11.91 1.02 3.33
CA MET A 393 -12.24 0.08 4.40
C MET A 393 -13.26 -0.94 3.91
N PRO A 394 -13.36 -2.13 4.56
CA PRO A 394 -14.49 -3.02 4.38
C PRO A 394 -15.82 -2.29 4.63
N ALA A 395 -16.87 -2.70 3.91
CA ALA A 395 -18.21 -2.18 4.13
C ALA A 395 -18.67 -2.46 5.57
N GLY A 396 -19.33 -1.48 6.18
CA GLY A 396 -19.81 -1.55 7.56
C GLY A 396 -20.57 -0.28 7.93
N ILE A 397 -20.97 -0.15 9.19
CA ILE A 397 -21.74 1.00 9.72
C ILE A 397 -20.86 1.94 10.54
N GLY A 398 -19.56 2.01 10.22
CA GLY A 398 -18.56 2.67 11.06
C GLY A 398 -18.82 4.16 11.29
N GLN A 399 -19.34 4.86 10.27
CA GLN A 399 -19.74 6.27 10.42
C GLN A 399 -20.92 6.46 11.38
N ILE A 400 -21.88 5.54 11.38
CA ILE A 400 -23.04 5.55 12.30
C ILE A 400 -22.55 5.27 13.72
N ARG A 401 -21.79 4.18 13.92
CA ARG A 401 -21.19 3.83 15.22
C ARG A 401 -20.35 4.98 15.78
N PHE A 402 -19.52 5.59 14.93
CA PHE A 402 -18.70 6.73 15.32
C PHE A 402 -19.54 7.94 15.72
N GLY A 403 -20.57 8.28 14.94
CA GLY A 403 -21.49 9.38 15.25
C GLY A 403 -22.18 9.20 16.60
N ASP A 404 -22.73 8.01 16.85
CA ASP A 404 -23.37 7.65 18.11
C ASP A 404 -22.38 7.68 19.29
N THR A 405 -21.16 7.17 19.07
CA THR A 405 -20.10 7.16 20.09
C THR A 405 -19.63 8.57 20.44
N CYS A 406 -19.48 9.44 19.45
CA CYS A 406 -19.13 10.85 19.68
C CYS A 406 -20.26 11.60 20.40
N ALA A 407 -21.52 11.33 20.05
CA ALA A 407 -22.67 11.93 20.71
C ALA A 407 -22.73 11.51 22.19
N GLU A 408 -22.50 10.23 22.48
CA GLU A 408 -22.41 9.73 23.86
C GLU A 408 -21.25 10.38 24.63
N ALA A 409 -20.05 10.39 24.05
CA ALA A 409 -18.87 10.99 24.67
C ALA A 409 -19.08 12.49 24.93
N THR A 410 -19.63 13.21 23.97
CA THR A 410 -19.91 14.65 24.10
C THR A 410 -20.91 14.92 25.22
N ASN A 411 -22.01 14.17 25.29
CA ASN A 411 -23.01 14.32 26.35
C ASN A 411 -22.41 14.04 27.73
N PHE A 412 -21.61 12.97 27.85
CA PHE A 412 -20.93 12.61 29.08
C PHE A 412 -19.96 13.72 29.52
N LEU A 413 -19.09 14.18 28.63
CA LEU A 413 -18.08 15.20 28.95
C LEU A 413 -18.70 16.56 29.28
N GLN A 414 -19.80 16.94 28.63
CA GLN A 414 -20.54 18.16 28.95
C GLN A 414 -21.23 18.07 30.31
N GLN A 415 -21.81 16.92 30.65
CA GLN A 415 -22.47 16.71 31.95
C GLN A 415 -21.51 16.94 33.13
N TYR A 416 -20.24 16.54 33.00
CA TYR A 416 -19.22 16.68 34.04
C TYR A 416 -18.30 17.91 33.85
N GLY A 417 -18.57 18.77 32.87
CA GLY A 417 -17.81 20.01 32.65
C GLY A 417 -16.34 19.79 32.29
N VAL A 418 -16.03 18.71 31.56
CA VAL A 418 -14.65 18.29 31.27
C VAL A 418 -14.01 19.14 30.18
N ILE A 419 -12.79 19.63 30.42
CA ILE A 419 -12.12 20.58 29.51
C ILE A 419 -10.88 19.96 28.82
N ASN A 420 -10.16 19.06 29.50
CA ASN A 420 -8.91 18.47 28.99
C ASN A 420 -9.01 16.95 28.78
N MET A 421 -8.07 16.40 28.00
CA MET A 421 -8.05 14.98 27.61
C MET A 421 -7.74 14.03 28.77
N ASP A 422 -6.86 14.42 29.69
CA ASP A 422 -6.45 13.55 30.80
C ASP A 422 -7.61 13.34 31.78
N ASP A 423 -8.36 14.41 32.07
CA ASP A 423 -9.57 14.38 32.87
C ASP A 423 -10.68 13.59 32.17
N ALA A 424 -10.86 13.78 30.86
CA ALA A 424 -11.83 13.03 30.07
C ALA A 424 -11.58 11.53 30.13
N SER A 425 -10.34 11.10 29.88
CA SER A 425 -9.97 9.68 29.91
C SER A 425 -10.18 9.07 31.29
N ARG A 426 -9.74 9.77 32.34
CA ARG A 426 -9.91 9.32 33.72
C ARG A 426 -11.37 9.18 34.12
N MET A 427 -12.21 10.19 33.86
CA MET A 427 -13.64 10.12 34.20
C MET A 427 -14.38 9.03 33.42
N ILE A 428 -14.03 8.79 32.16
CA ILE A 428 -14.61 7.68 31.39
C ILE A 428 -14.22 6.35 32.03
N LEU A 429 -12.97 6.17 32.43
CA LEU A 429 -12.46 4.99 33.13
C LEU A 429 -13.00 4.80 34.55
N GLU A 430 -13.56 5.82 35.19
CA GLU A 430 -14.20 5.70 36.51
C GLU A 430 -15.61 5.10 36.44
N VAL A 431 -16.22 5.05 35.25
CA VAL A 431 -17.57 4.52 35.07
C VAL A 431 -17.57 3.00 35.16
N SER A 432 -18.36 2.45 36.08
CA SER A 432 -18.56 1.00 36.18
C SER A 432 -19.20 0.44 34.92
N THR A 433 -18.60 -0.63 34.39
CA THR A 433 -19.09 -1.38 33.23
C THR A 433 -19.52 -2.80 33.61
N GLU A 434 -20.07 -2.98 34.82
CA GLU A 434 -20.53 -4.28 35.34
C GLU A 434 -21.61 -4.95 34.46
N TYR A 435 -22.46 -4.13 33.82
CA TYR A 435 -23.44 -4.58 32.83
C TYR A 435 -22.98 -4.20 31.42
N ASP A 436 -23.15 -5.11 30.46
CA ASP A 436 -22.78 -4.87 29.06
C ASP A 436 -23.51 -3.61 28.51
N PRO A 437 -22.77 -2.54 28.16
CA PRO A 437 -23.35 -1.31 27.63
C PRO A 437 -24.17 -1.55 26.36
N ALA A 438 -23.87 -2.58 25.56
CA ALA A 438 -24.66 -2.94 24.38
C ALA A 438 -26.11 -3.26 24.75
N LEU A 439 -26.32 -3.96 25.86
CA LEU A 439 -27.66 -4.36 26.34
C LEU A 439 -28.43 -3.16 26.88
N VAL A 440 -27.74 -2.22 27.53
CA VAL A 440 -28.36 -0.99 28.06
C VAL A 440 -28.80 -0.06 26.92
N LYS A 441 -28.00 0.08 25.87
CA LYS A 441 -28.34 0.92 24.71
C LYS A 441 -29.37 0.26 23.78
N GLY A 442 -29.33 -1.07 23.68
CA GLY A 442 -30.13 -1.84 22.74
C GLY A 442 -29.93 -1.35 21.30
N ASP A 443 -30.95 -1.49 20.45
CA ASP A 443 -30.88 -1.03 19.05
C ASP A 443 -31.02 0.48 18.86
N ARG A 444 -31.28 1.24 19.93
CA ARG A 444 -31.48 2.69 19.86
C ARG A 444 -30.19 3.44 19.56
N SER A 445 -29.04 2.89 19.94
CA SER A 445 -27.73 3.49 19.69
C SER A 445 -26.71 2.40 19.42
N LYS A 446 -25.85 2.63 18.43
CA LYS A 446 -24.70 1.77 18.10
C LYS A 446 -23.40 2.29 18.70
N SER A 447 -23.50 3.12 19.74
CA SER A 447 -22.33 3.62 20.47
C SER A 447 -21.55 2.47 21.11
N VAL A 448 -20.23 2.60 21.08
CA VAL A 448 -19.30 1.64 21.68
C VAL A 448 -18.39 2.28 22.73
N LEU A 449 -18.72 3.49 23.21
CA LEU A 449 -17.88 4.23 24.16
C LEU A 449 -17.52 3.39 25.38
N PHE A 450 -18.54 2.92 26.10
CA PHE A 450 -18.33 2.16 27.33
C PHE A 450 -17.94 0.70 27.07
N ARG A 451 -18.18 0.15 25.87
CA ARG A 451 -17.59 -1.16 25.49
C ARG A 451 -16.09 -1.04 25.22
N GLY A 452 -15.63 0.06 24.64
CA GLY A 452 -14.21 0.38 24.53
C GLY A 452 -13.58 0.61 25.91
N CYS A 453 -14.33 1.23 26.83
CA CYS A 453 -13.94 1.35 28.23
C CYS A 453 -13.81 -0.01 28.93
N MET A 454 -14.75 -0.94 28.71
CA MET A 454 -14.63 -2.33 29.20
C MET A 454 -13.33 -2.97 28.74
N LEU A 455 -13.00 -2.88 27.44
CA LEU A 455 -11.74 -3.42 26.94
C LEU A 455 -10.52 -2.79 27.62
N ALA A 456 -10.57 -1.48 27.93
CA ALA A 456 -9.52 -0.82 28.69
C ALA A 456 -9.41 -1.36 30.13
N HIS A 457 -10.53 -1.62 30.80
CA HIS A 457 -10.57 -2.25 32.12
C HIS A 457 -9.98 -3.66 32.09
N ASP A 458 -10.43 -4.50 31.16
CA ASP A 458 -9.96 -5.88 31.02
C ASP A 458 -8.44 -5.90 30.79
N LEU A 459 -7.91 -4.97 29.99
CA LEU A 459 -6.47 -4.80 29.78
C LEU A 459 -5.76 -4.35 31.07
N LYS A 460 -6.30 -3.37 31.82
CA LYS A 460 -5.71 -2.93 33.09
C LYS A 460 -5.65 -4.06 34.10
N GLU A 461 -6.74 -4.81 34.25
CA GLU A 461 -6.83 -5.93 35.17
C GLU A 461 -5.84 -7.03 34.81
N GLN A 462 -5.84 -7.46 33.54
CA GLN A 462 -4.98 -8.54 33.07
C GLN A 462 -3.49 -8.24 33.22
N PHE A 463 -3.08 -6.98 33.02
CA PHE A 463 -1.69 -6.54 33.16
C PHE A 463 -1.38 -5.89 34.52
N LYS A 464 -2.32 -5.95 35.48
CA LYS A 464 -2.20 -5.44 36.85
C LYS A 464 -1.78 -3.97 36.90
N ILE A 465 -2.35 -3.16 36.01
CA ILE A 465 -2.07 -1.73 35.91
C ILE A 465 -2.80 -0.99 37.03
N THR A 466 -2.05 -0.31 37.89
CA THR A 466 -2.60 0.49 39.00
C THR A 466 -2.55 1.99 38.72
N GLU A 467 -3.36 2.77 39.44
CA GLU A 467 -3.38 4.25 39.35
C GLU A 467 -2.02 4.90 39.70
N ASN A 468 -1.19 4.20 40.48
CA ASN A 468 0.15 4.62 40.84
C ASN A 468 1.19 4.41 39.71
N GLY A 469 0.74 3.91 38.56
CA GLY A 469 1.55 3.66 37.38
C GLY A 469 2.38 2.37 37.46
N GLU A 470 2.03 1.43 38.35
CA GLU A 470 2.67 0.12 38.47
C GLU A 470 1.94 -0.92 37.61
N GLY A 471 2.65 -1.98 37.21
CA GLY A 471 2.11 -3.09 36.40
C GLY A 471 2.94 -3.37 35.14
N ASP A 472 2.50 -4.37 34.37
CA ASP A 472 3.22 -4.91 33.19
C ASP A 472 2.96 -4.07 31.91
N TRP A 473 3.26 -2.77 31.97
CA TRP A 473 3.03 -1.82 30.85
C TRP A 473 3.66 -2.27 29.52
N ASP A 474 4.90 -2.76 29.53
CA ASP A 474 5.59 -3.20 28.30
C ASP A 474 4.86 -4.38 27.64
N LYS A 475 4.36 -5.34 28.44
CA LYS A 475 3.61 -6.48 27.88
C LYS A 475 2.27 -6.03 27.31
N MET A 476 1.58 -5.13 28.00
CA MET A 476 0.29 -4.58 27.55
C MET A 476 0.47 -3.84 26.22
N TRP A 477 1.40 -2.89 26.15
CA TRP A 477 1.64 -2.12 24.92
C TRP A 477 2.19 -2.98 23.79
N LYS A 478 2.97 -4.02 24.10
CA LYS A 478 3.37 -5.03 23.11
C LYS A 478 2.19 -5.84 22.58
N LEU A 479 1.20 -6.17 23.41
CA LEU A 479 -0.03 -6.82 22.93
C LEU A 479 -0.81 -5.87 22.01
N ILE A 480 -1.11 -4.67 22.52
CA ILE A 480 -1.89 -3.64 21.79
C ILE A 480 -1.23 -3.32 20.45
N SER A 481 0.10 -3.14 20.42
CA SER A 481 0.81 -2.81 19.18
C SER A 481 0.69 -3.92 18.13
N VAL A 482 0.75 -5.19 18.54
CA VAL A 482 0.65 -6.32 17.60
C VAL A 482 -0.77 -6.50 17.09
N VAL A 483 -1.78 -6.26 17.93
CA VAL A 483 -3.19 -6.26 17.49
C VAL A 483 -3.44 -5.14 16.48
N TRP A 484 -2.93 -3.93 16.73
CA TRP A 484 -3.06 -2.82 15.78
C TRP A 484 -2.37 -3.08 14.44
N VAL A 485 -1.19 -3.70 14.44
CA VAL A 485 -0.52 -4.12 13.20
C VAL A 485 -1.42 -5.10 12.44
N GLU A 486 -2.06 -6.06 13.10
CA GLU A 486 -2.95 -7.00 12.43
C GLU A 486 -4.22 -6.35 11.88
N ILE A 487 -4.86 -5.44 12.64
CA ILE A 487 -5.99 -4.63 12.17
C ILE A 487 -5.61 -3.81 10.93
N LEU A 488 -4.43 -3.18 10.95
CA LEU A 488 -3.90 -2.42 9.82
C LEU A 488 -3.67 -3.30 8.58
N CYS A 489 -3.07 -4.49 8.77
CA CYS A 489 -2.87 -5.46 7.69
C CYS A 489 -4.19 -5.95 7.10
N TYR A 490 -5.20 -6.19 7.93
CA TYR A 490 -6.53 -6.59 7.47
C TYR A 490 -7.19 -5.48 6.65
N ALA A 491 -7.16 -4.23 7.10
CA ALA A 491 -7.67 -3.10 6.32
C ALA A 491 -6.95 -2.97 4.96
N ALA A 492 -5.62 -3.16 4.96
CA ALA A 492 -4.81 -3.11 3.74
C ALA A 492 -5.18 -4.22 2.75
N SER A 493 -5.43 -5.44 3.23
CA SER A 493 -5.76 -6.58 2.35
C SER A 493 -7.16 -6.49 1.74
N LYS A 494 -8.11 -5.85 2.45
CA LYS A 494 -9.50 -5.72 2.01
C LYS A 494 -9.77 -4.47 1.17
N CYS A 495 -8.84 -3.54 1.12
CA CYS A 495 -8.94 -2.39 0.24
C CYS A 495 -8.76 -2.81 -1.24
N SER A 496 -9.62 -2.34 -2.13
CA SER A 496 -9.49 -2.64 -3.57
C SER A 496 -8.23 -2.00 -4.15
N GLY A 497 -7.57 -2.71 -5.07
CA GLY A 497 -6.41 -2.20 -5.80
C GLY A 497 -6.67 -0.84 -6.48
N GLN A 498 -7.89 -0.57 -6.91
CA GLN A 498 -8.26 0.71 -7.53
C GLN A 498 -8.16 1.89 -6.55
N TYR A 499 -8.53 1.68 -5.28
CA TYR A 499 -8.44 2.72 -4.25
C TYR A 499 -7.01 2.94 -3.80
N HIS A 500 -6.20 1.88 -3.72
CA HIS A 500 -4.75 2.00 -3.56
C HIS A 500 -4.12 2.83 -4.70
N ALA A 501 -4.47 2.53 -5.95
CA ALA A 501 -4.02 3.28 -7.14
C ALA A 501 -4.39 4.76 -7.08
N LYS A 502 -5.62 5.07 -6.63
CA LYS A 502 -6.10 6.45 -6.48
C LYS A 502 -5.26 7.23 -5.48
N GLN A 503 -4.86 6.64 -4.35
CA GLN A 503 -4.06 7.33 -3.33
C GLN A 503 -2.63 7.66 -3.75
N LEU A 504 -2.07 6.97 -4.74
CA LEU A 504 -0.75 7.33 -5.28
C LEU A 504 -0.71 8.77 -5.80
N SER A 505 -1.81 9.27 -6.37
CA SER A 505 -1.92 10.66 -6.83
C SER A 505 -1.91 11.70 -5.71
N LYS A 506 -2.15 11.29 -4.46
CA LYS A 506 -2.25 12.15 -3.28
C LYS A 506 -1.01 12.11 -2.38
N GLY A 507 0.12 11.61 -2.89
CA GLY A 507 1.37 11.48 -2.14
C GLY A 507 1.62 10.10 -1.53
N GLY A 508 0.79 9.11 -1.85
CA GLY A 508 0.86 7.76 -1.29
C GLY A 508 0.11 7.63 0.03
N GLU A 509 -0.03 6.41 0.50
CA GLU A 509 -0.70 6.10 1.77
C GLU A 509 -0.01 4.92 2.45
N LEU A 510 0.13 4.97 3.78
CA LEU A 510 0.76 3.89 4.55
C LEU A 510 0.04 2.57 4.29
N LEU A 511 -1.29 2.59 4.17
CA LEU A 511 -2.10 1.40 3.87
C LEU A 511 -1.65 0.72 2.56
N THR A 512 -1.32 1.50 1.54
CA THR A 512 -0.85 0.98 0.24
C THR A 512 0.55 0.37 0.35
N VAL A 513 1.43 0.96 1.17
CA VAL A 513 2.76 0.42 1.44
C VAL A 513 2.65 -0.92 2.17
N ILE A 514 1.81 -1.00 3.20
CA ILE A 514 1.58 -2.25 3.95
C ILE A 514 0.98 -3.32 3.05
N TRP A 515 0.01 -2.97 2.20
CA TRP A 515 -0.59 -3.90 1.24
C TRP A 515 0.46 -4.53 0.31
N PHE A 516 1.37 -3.71 -0.24
CA PHE A 516 2.47 -4.20 -1.08
C PHE A 516 3.46 -5.06 -0.29
N LEU A 517 3.83 -4.64 0.92
CA LEU A 517 4.73 -5.40 1.80
C LEU A 517 4.16 -6.79 2.12
N MET A 518 2.88 -6.87 2.44
CA MET A 518 2.16 -8.13 2.65
C MET A 518 2.19 -9.00 1.40
N ALA A 519 1.95 -8.41 0.23
CA ALA A 519 1.99 -9.15 -1.03
C ALA A 519 3.37 -9.77 -1.24
N HIS A 520 4.46 -9.03 -1.08
CA HIS A 520 5.82 -9.54 -1.28
C HIS A 520 6.23 -10.64 -0.29
N LEU A 521 5.73 -10.59 0.95
CA LEU A 521 5.90 -11.63 1.95
C LEU A 521 4.94 -12.82 1.75
N GLY A 522 4.19 -12.83 0.65
CA GLY A 522 3.31 -13.93 0.25
C GLY A 522 1.95 -13.97 0.96
N MET A 523 1.60 -12.93 1.72
CA MET A 523 0.37 -12.84 2.53
C MET A 523 -0.78 -12.15 1.77
N GLY A 524 -1.11 -12.64 0.58
CA GLY A 524 -2.19 -12.10 -0.26
C GLY A 524 -3.21 -13.15 -0.70
N GLU A 525 -4.48 -12.78 -0.78
CA GLU A 525 -5.55 -13.64 -1.34
C GLU A 525 -5.46 -13.80 -2.87
N GLN A 526 -4.60 -13.01 -3.51
CA GLN A 526 -4.43 -12.96 -4.96
C GLN A 526 -3.58 -14.13 -5.50
N TYR A 527 -2.88 -14.87 -4.64
CA TYR A 527 -2.12 -16.06 -5.02
C TYR A 527 -3.05 -17.25 -5.25
N ARG A 528 -3.34 -17.53 -6.52
CA ARG A 528 -4.33 -18.56 -6.92
C ARG A 528 -3.87 -19.48 -8.03
N ILE A 529 -2.74 -19.18 -8.67
CA ILE A 529 -2.20 -20.02 -9.76
C ILE A 529 -1.08 -20.89 -9.20
N GLU A 530 -1.29 -22.20 -9.17
CA GLU A 530 -0.19 -23.16 -9.19
C GLU A 530 0.51 -23.01 -10.54
N GLU A 531 1.57 -22.18 -10.61
CA GLU A 531 2.44 -22.18 -11.79
C GLU A 531 3.26 -23.47 -11.75
N GLY A 532 2.63 -24.47 -12.32
CA GLY A 532 3.13 -25.76 -12.69
C GLY A 532 1.95 -26.32 -13.44
N HIS A 533 2.03 -26.39 -14.76
CA HIS A 533 1.05 -27.11 -15.54
C HIS A 533 1.19 -28.59 -15.17
N ALA A 534 0.66 -28.98 -14.01
CA ALA A 534 0.57 -30.35 -13.58
C ALA A 534 -0.36 -31.00 -14.59
N ARG A 535 0.22 -31.61 -15.62
CA ARG A 535 -0.51 -32.17 -16.73
C ARG A 535 -0.70 -33.63 -16.42
N ALA A 536 -1.97 -34.04 -16.40
CA ALA A 536 -2.33 -35.43 -16.43
C ALA A 536 -1.73 -36.05 -17.70
N LYS A 537 -0.83 -37.02 -17.52
CA LYS A 537 -0.34 -37.88 -18.59
C LYS A 537 -0.99 -39.24 -18.46
N LEU A 538 -1.36 -39.79 -19.59
CA LEU A 538 -1.83 -41.16 -19.70
C LEU A 538 -0.61 -42.07 -19.87
N ILE A 539 -0.36 -42.97 -18.92
CA ILE A 539 0.65 -44.02 -19.03
C ILE A 539 -0.11 -45.31 -19.34
N VAL A 540 0.14 -45.88 -20.51
CA VAL A 540 -0.48 -47.13 -20.95
C VAL A 540 0.58 -48.23 -20.89
N SER A 541 0.36 -49.27 -20.09
CA SER A 541 1.19 -50.47 -20.05
C SER A 541 0.44 -51.68 -20.63
N LYS A 542 1.20 -52.54 -21.32
CA LYS A 542 0.71 -53.83 -21.83
C LYS A 542 0.58 -54.86 -20.73
#